data_AF-A0A4Q9KB89-F1
#
_entry.id   AF-A0A4Q9KB89-F1
#
_cell.length_a   1.000
_cell.length_b   1.000
_cell.length_c   1.000
_cell.angle_alpha   90.00
_cell.angle_beta   90.00
_cell.angle_gamma   90.00
#
_symmetry.space_group_name_H-M   'P 1'
#
loop_
_entity.id
_entity.type
_entity.pdbx_description
1 polymer ?
#
loop_
_entity_poly.entity_id
_entity_poly.type
_entity_poly.pdbx_seq_one_letter_code
_entity_poly.pdbx_strand_id
1 'polypeptide(L)' 'MAITLRLEPEDEKALALLAEAEGVSKQEATVRAIREAAARHVREDKVRRLSAAARDRYADLLDRLGQ' A
#
# COMPACT_ATOMS: atom_id res chain seq x y z
N MET A 1 -23.10 -4.56 0.67
CA MET A 1 -22.48 -5.57 1.55
C MET A 1 -22.03 -4.87 2.81
N ALA A 2 -22.34 -5.40 4.00
CA ALA A 2 -21.96 -4.80 5.28
C ALA A 2 -20.78 -5.57 5.87
N ILE A 3 -19.80 -4.85 6.43
CA ILE A 3 -18.66 -5.43 7.13
C ILE A 3 -18.67 -4.87 8.55
N THR A 4 -18.54 -5.75 9.54
CA THR A 4 -18.34 -5.38 10.94
C THR A 4 -16.90 -5.69 11.30
N LEU A 5 -16.17 -4.67 11.76
CA LEU A 5 -14.78 -4.81 12.20
C LEU A 5 -14.74 -4.95 13.72
N ARG A 6 -13.88 -5.84 14.20
CA ARG A 6 -13.47 -5.87 15.61
C ARG A 6 -12.10 -5.21 15.68
N LEU A 7 -12.02 -4.11 16.40
CA LEU A 7 -10.81 -3.32 16.58
C LEU A 7 -10.39 -3.40 18.04
N GLU A 8 -9.08 -3.43 18.27
CA GLU A 8 -8.55 -3.15 19.60
C GLU A 8 -8.80 -1.66 19.95
N PRO A 9 -8.86 -1.29 21.24
CA PRO A 9 -9.14 0.09 21.65
C PRO A 9 -8.18 1.13 21.04
N GLU A 10 -6.93 0.74 20.83
CA GLU A 10 -5.90 1.58 20.23
C GLU A 10 -6.18 1.85 18.73
N ASP A 11 -6.59 0.82 17.99
CA ASP A 11 -6.97 0.93 16.58
C ASP A 11 -8.23 1.76 16.39
N GLU A 12 -9.21 1.62 17.29
CA GLU A 12 -10.42 2.45 17.25
C GLU A 12 -10.09 3.94 17.45
N LYS A 13 -9.17 4.24 18.37
CA LYS A 13 -8.71 5.61 18.61
C LYS A 13 -7.95 6.15 17.39
N ALA A 14 -7.07 5.36 16.81
CA ALA A 14 -6.35 5.74 15.59
C ALA A 14 -7.31 6.02 14.43
N LEU A 15 -8.32 5.16 14.24
CA LEU A 15 -9.34 5.36 13.19
C LEU A 15 -10.20 6.60 13.45
N ALA A 16 -10.53 6.90 14.71
CA ALA A 16 -11.27 8.11 15.07
C ALA A 16 -10.47 9.37 14.70
N LEU A 17 -9.18 9.42 15.08
CA LEU A 17 -8.29 10.54 14.76
C LEU A 17 -8.11 10.70 13.25
N LEU A 18 -7.97 9.60 12.51
CA LEU A 18 -7.86 9.64 11.05
C LEU A 18 -9.13 10.20 10.41
N ALA A 19 -10.30 9.72 10.83
CA ALA A 19 -11.59 10.18 10.34
C ALA A 19 -11.83 11.68 10.63
N GLU A 20 -11.45 12.14 11.84
CA GLU A 20 -11.51 13.55 12.22
C GLU A 20 -10.57 14.40 11.36
N ALA A 21 -9.32 13.98 11.17
CA ALA A 21 -8.33 14.70 10.37
C ALA A 21 -8.75 14.81 8.90
N GLU A 22 -9.42 13.79 8.35
CA GLU A 22 -9.94 13.78 6.99
C GLU A 22 -11.34 14.43 6.85
N GLY A 23 -12.03 14.71 7.97
CA GLY A 23 -13.38 15.25 7.97
C GLY A 23 -14.45 14.29 7.42
N VAL A 24 -14.27 12.98 7.63
CA VAL A 24 -15.16 11.92 7.11
C VAL A 24 -15.63 10.97 8.21
N SER A 25 -16.53 10.05 7.90
CA SER A 25 -16.94 9.00 8.84
C SER A 25 -15.84 7.95 9.03
N LYS A 26 -15.85 7.26 10.18
CA LYS A 26 -14.94 6.13 10.45
C LYS A 26 -15.01 5.05 9.35
N GLN A 27 -16.21 4.82 8.79
CA GLN A 27 -16.42 3.86 7.71
C GLN A 27 -15.73 4.32 6.43
N GLU A 28 -15.90 5.59 6.03
CA GLU A 28 -15.26 6.13 4.83
C GLU A 28 -13.73 6.18 4.99
N ALA A 29 -13.22 6.63 6.14
CA ALA A 29 -11.79 6.62 6.45
C ALA A 29 -11.21 5.20 6.32
N THR A 30 -11.93 4.18 6.82
CA THR A 30 -11.53 2.78 6.68
C THR A 30 -11.45 2.34 5.21
N VAL A 31 -12.48 2.66 4.41
CA VAL A 31 -12.51 2.30 2.98
C VAL A 31 -11.37 2.97 2.22
N ARG A 32 -11.07 4.25 2.52
CA ARG A 32 -9.95 4.98 1.94
C ARG A 32 -8.61 4.36 2.32
N ALA A 33 -8.38 4.10 3.61
CA ALA A 33 -7.16 3.47 4.09
C ALA A 33 -6.91 2.11 3.40
N ILE A 34 -7.94 1.29 3.22
CA ILE A 34 -7.84 0.02 2.48
C ILE A 34 -7.45 0.26 1.01
N ARG A 35 -8.11 1.19 0.33
CA ARG A 35 -7.82 1.52 -1.08
C ARG A 35 -6.40 2.03 -1.26
N GLU A 36 -5.94 2.90 -0.36
CA GLU A 36 -4.59 3.44 -0.37
C GLU A 36 -3.55 2.36 -0.11
N ALA A 37 -3.76 1.50 0.89
CA ALA A 37 -2.89 0.37 1.17
C ALA A 37 -2.79 -0.57 -0.04
N ALA A 38 -3.93 -0.92 -0.65
CA ALA A 38 -3.96 -1.73 -1.86
C ALA A 38 -3.22 -1.07 -3.02
N ALA A 39 -3.41 0.23 -3.25
CA ALA A 39 -2.73 0.97 -4.30
C ALA A 39 -1.20 1.02 -4.10
N ARG A 40 -0.75 1.19 -2.85
CA ARG A 40 0.68 1.12 -2.50
C ARG A 40 1.28 -0.24 -2.82
N HIS A 41 0.63 -1.33 -2.37
CA HIS A 41 1.11 -2.69 -2.64
C HIS A 41 1.14 -3.02 -4.13
N VAL A 42 0.08 -2.70 -4.88
CA VAL A 42 0.04 -2.94 -6.34
C VAL A 42 1.15 -2.17 -7.06
N ARG A 43 1.42 -0.93 -6.65
CA ARG A 43 2.51 -0.12 -7.23
C ARG A 43 3.87 -0.73 -6.93
N GLU A 44 4.14 -1.12 -5.68
CA GLU A 44 5.40 -1.75 -5.28
C GLU A 44 5.64 -3.07 -6.02
N ASP A 45 4.63 -3.92 -6.13
CA ASP A 45 4.72 -5.18 -6.86
C ASP A 45 4.97 -4.96 -8.35
N LYS A 46 4.35 -3.93 -8.94
CA LYS A 46 4.59 -3.56 -10.34
C LYS A 46 6.02 -3.09 -10.55
N VAL A 47 6.52 -2.21 -9.67
CA VAL A 47 7.91 -1.73 -9.73
C VAL A 47 8.89 -2.89 -9.56
N ARG A 48 8.67 -3.78 -8.59
CA ARG A 48 9.51 -4.95 -8.35
C ARG A 48 9.57 -5.86 -9.58
N ARG A 49 8.42 -6.15 -10.19
CA ARG A 49 8.33 -6.97 -11.41
C ARG A 49 9.05 -6.33 -12.59
N LEU A 50 8.82 -5.04 -12.84
CA LEU A 50 9.48 -4.33 -13.94
C LEU A 50 10.99 -4.24 -13.74
N SER A 51 11.44 -3.98 -12.52
CA SER A 51 12.86 -3.96 -12.16
C SER A 51 13.51 -5.34 -12.34
N ALA A 52 12.83 -6.41 -11.94
CA ALA A 52 13.31 -7.78 -12.16
C ALA A 52 13.46 -8.09 -13.65
N ALA A 53 12.43 -7.79 -14.44
CA ALA A 53 12.46 -7.99 -15.89
C ALA A 53 13.55 -7.15 -16.60
N ALA A 54 13.77 -5.92 -16.14
CA ALA A 54 14.82 -5.06 -16.69
C ALA A 54 16.23 -5.57 -16.34
N ARG A 55 16.45 -6.02 -15.10
CA ARG A 55 17.72 -6.60 -14.68
C ARG A 55 18.05 -7.88 -15.44
N ASP A 56 17.06 -8.75 -15.61
CA ASP A 56 17.20 -9.96 -16.42
C ASP A 56 17.58 -9.62 -17.88
N ARG A 57 16.85 -8.67 -18.48
CA ARG A 57 17.10 -8.22 -19.85
C ARG A 57 18.49 -7.60 -20.08
N TYR A 58 19.03 -6.93 -19.06
CA TYR A 58 20.31 -6.23 -19.17
C TYR A 58 21.41 -6.88 -18.32
N ALA A 59 21.25 -8.14 -17.90
CA ALA A 59 22.15 -8.81 -16.97
C ALA A 59 23.60 -8.75 -17.45
N ASP A 60 23.85 -9.15 -18.70
CA ASP A 60 25.19 -9.15 -19.31
C ASP A 60 25.82 -7.76 -19.39
N LEU A 61 25.01 -6.72 -19.62
CA LEU A 61 25.48 -5.33 -19.65
C LEU A 61 25.82 -4.84 -18.25
N LEU A 62 24.97 -5.14 -17.27
CA LEU A 62 25.15 -4.76 -15.88
C LEU A 62 26.39 -5.45 -15.27
N ASP A 63 26.61 -6.73 -15.59
CA ASP A 63 27.79 -7.48 -15.15
C ASP A 63 29.09 -6.87 -15.71
N ARG A 64 29.08 -6.40 -16.96
CA ARG A 64 30.23 -5.72 -17.56
C ARG A 64 30.49 -4.33 -17.02
N LEU A 65 29.45 -3.61 -16.59
CA LEU A 65 29.57 -2.28 -15.99
C LEU A 65 29.94 -2.33 -14.50
N GLY A 66 29.77 -3.48 -13.84
CA GLY A 66 30.12 -3.71 -12.44
C GLY A 66 31.55 -4.22 -12.21
N GLN A 67 32.30 -4.50 -13.27
CA GLN A 67 33.73 -4.81 -13.25
C GLN A 67 34.58 -3.53 -13.32
#